data_AF-A0A9X2F914-F1
#
_entry.id   AF-A0A9X2F914-F1
#
_cell.length_a   1.000
_cell.length_b   1.000
_cell.length_c   1.000
_cell.angle_alpha   90.00
_cell.angle_beta   90.00
_cell.angle_gamma   90.00
#
_symmetry.space_group_name_H-M   'P 1'
#
loop_
_entity.id
_entity.type
_entity.pdbx_description
1 polymer ?
#
loop_
_entity_poly.entity_id
_entity_poly.type
_entity_poly.pdbx_seq_one_letter_code
_entity_poly.pdbx_strand_id
1 'polypeptide(L)'
;MEINLIPIGNSQGVRLPKSVIEQAGLAGPLELEVADGAVIIRPAKKNPREGWEEEAAELHALGGDNVDDWDCTLLDFDGEWEW
;
A
#
# COMPACT_ATOMS: atom_id res chain seq x y z
N MET A 1 17.12 -16.53 8.80
CA MET A 1 16.50 -17.85 8.58
C MET A 1 16.38 -18.02 7.07
N GLU A 2 16.91 -19.10 6.52
CA GLU A 2 16.77 -19.41 5.09
C GLU A 2 15.55 -20.31 4.90
N ILE A 3 14.69 -19.98 3.94
CA ILE A 3 13.49 -20.75 3.60
C ILE A 3 13.43 -20.92 2.08
N ASN A 4 12.85 -22.02 1.63
CA ASN A 4 12.75 -22.34 0.21
C ASN A 4 11.38 -21.98 -0.35
N LEU A 5 11.36 -21.56 -1.62
CA LEU A 5 10.14 -21.53 -2.42
C LEU A 5 9.69 -22.95 -2.71
N ILE A 6 8.40 -23.22 -2.49
CA ILE A 6 7.76 -24.49 -2.77
C ILE A 6 6.69 -24.31 -3.86
N PRO A 7 6.53 -25.26 -4.79
CA PRO A 7 5.43 -25.23 -5.74
C PRO A 7 4.09 -25.48 -5.05
N ILE A 8 3.08 -24.69 -5.43
CA ILE A 8 1.68 -24.84 -5.02
C ILE A 8 0.84 -24.73 -6.29
N GLY A 9 0.73 -25.84 -7.03
CA GLY A 9 0.09 -25.84 -8.36
C GLY A 9 0.85 -24.93 -9.34
N ASN A 10 0.15 -23.97 -9.95
CA ASN A 10 0.76 -22.96 -10.84
C ASN A 10 1.42 -21.80 -10.07
N SER A 11 1.33 -21.79 -8.74
CA SER A 11 1.89 -20.76 -7.87
C SER A 11 3.13 -21.27 -7.12
N GLN A 12 3.83 -20.36 -6.45
CA GLN A 12 4.86 -20.70 -5.48
C GLN A 12 4.50 -20.11 -4.11
N GLY A 13 5.00 -20.73 -3.05
CA GLY A 13 4.80 -20.23 -1.69
C GLY A 13 6.03 -20.43 -0.82
N VAL A 14 6.00 -19.82 0.35
CA VAL A 14 7.00 -19.99 1.41
C VAL A 14 6.32 -20.52 2.67
N ARG A 15 7.01 -21.36 3.44
CA ARG A 15 6.50 -21.84 4.73
C ARG A 15 7.00 -20.93 5.84
N LEU A 16 6.09 -20.16 6.43
CA LEU A 16 6.38 -19.32 7.59
C LEU A 16 6.21 -20.13 8.89
N PRO A 17 7.21 -20.19 9.78
CA PRO A 17 7.04 -20.78 11.10
C PRO A 17 5.96 -20.07 11.91
N LYS A 18 5.27 -20.81 12.79
CA LYS A 18 4.21 -20.25 13.66
C LYS A 18 4.69 -19.04 14.47
N SER A 19 5.93 -19.12 14.99
CA SER A 19 6.54 -18.02 15.74
C SER A 19 6.70 -16.74 14.92
N VAL A 20 7.01 -16.85 13.62
CA VAL A 20 7.14 -15.69 12.73
C VAL A 20 5.76 -15.07 12.46
N ILE A 21 4.75 -15.91 12.23
CA ILE A 21 3.35 -15.47 12.03
C ILE A 21 2.86 -14.70 13.26
N GLU A 22 3.11 -15.24 14.47
CA GLU A 22 2.71 -14.62 15.73
C GLU A 22 3.46 -13.32 16.01
N GLN A 23 4.79 -13.30 15.83
CA GLN A 23 5.60 -12.09 16.05
C GLN A 23 5.27 -10.95 15.07
N ALA A 24 4.94 -11.29 13.82
CA ALA A 24 4.53 -10.33 12.80
C ALA A 24 3.04 -9.94 12.89
N GLY A 25 2.27 -10.50 13.84
CA GLY A 25 0.85 -10.20 14.00
C GLY A 25 0.00 -10.58 12.79
N LEU A 26 0.43 -11.56 11.99
CA LEU A 26 -0.28 -11.98 10.79
C LEU A 26 -1.54 -12.76 11.16
N ALA A 27 -2.68 -12.05 11.21
CA ALA A 27 -3.98 -12.63 11.52
C ALA A 27 -5.06 -12.11 10.56
N GLY A 28 -5.81 -13.03 9.95
CA GLY A 28 -6.90 -12.69 9.04
C GLY A 28 -6.43 -12.32 7.62
N PRO A 29 -7.18 -11.48 6.88
CA PRO A 29 -6.80 -11.10 5.52
C PRO A 29 -5.44 -10.40 5.53
N LEU A 30 -4.61 -10.71 4.54
CA LEU A 30 -3.28 -10.15 4.38
C LEU A 30 -3.20 -9.37 3.09
N GLU A 31 -2.47 -8.28 3.10
CA GLU A 31 -2.05 -7.54 1.92
C GLU A 31 -0.64 -7.97 1.53
N LEU A 32 -0.40 -8.04 0.23
CA LEU A 32 0.89 -8.38 -0.36
C LEU A 32 1.30 -7.25 -1.31
N GLU A 33 2.49 -6.72 -1.10
CA GLU A 33 3.11 -5.68 -1.92
C GLU A 33 4.48 -6.17 -2.40
N VAL A 34 4.88 -5.74 -3.59
CA VAL A 34 6.24 -5.97 -4.11
C VAL A 34 6.94 -4.61 -4.21
N ALA A 35 7.97 -4.42 -3.39
CA ALA A 35 8.76 -3.19 -3.36
C ALA A 35 10.24 -3.54 -3.18
N ASP A 36 11.12 -2.87 -3.92
CA ASP A 36 12.58 -3.00 -3.79
C ASP A 36 13.11 -4.45 -3.90
N GLY A 37 12.49 -5.27 -4.73
CA GLY A 37 12.86 -6.68 -4.90
C GLY A 37 12.45 -7.57 -3.71
N ALA A 38 11.64 -7.07 -2.79
CA ALA A 38 11.08 -7.79 -1.67
C ALA A 38 9.56 -7.97 -1.80
N VAL A 39 9.05 -9.07 -1.26
CA VAL A 39 7.62 -9.28 -1.05
C VAL A 39 7.29 -8.91 0.39
N ILE A 40 6.46 -7.88 0.58
CA ILE A 40 6.05 -7.41 1.90
C ILE A 40 4.64 -7.90 2.17
N ILE A 41 4.47 -8.64 3.26
CA ILE A 41 3.19 -9.18 3.70
C ILE A 41 2.82 -8.51 5.01
N ARG A 42 1.62 -7.92 5.07
CA ARG A 42 1.11 -7.20 6.24
C ARG A 42 -0.34 -7.60 6.52
N PRO A 43 -0.83 -7.52 7.76
CA PRO A 43 -2.27 -7.62 8.00
C PRO A 43 -3.02 -6.58 7.16
N ALA A 44 -4.09 -6.99 6.49
CA ALA A 44 -4.89 -6.08 5.70
C ALA A 44 -5.56 -5.04 6.61
N LYS A 45 -5.58 -3.78 6.18
CA LYS A 45 -6.27 -2.74 6.93
C LYS A 45 -7.78 -3.01 6.86
N LYS A 46 -8.45 -3.15 8.02
CA LYS A 46 -9.91 -3.32 8.06
C LYS A 46 -10.64 -2.16 7.41
N ASN A 47 -10.10 -0.95 7.57
CA ASN A 47 -10.63 0.29 7.04
C ASN A 47 -9.50 0.99 6.27
N PRO A 48 -9.52 0.97 4.92
CA PRO A 48 -8.46 1.58 4.12
C PRO A 48 -8.20 3.07 4.42
N ARG A 49 -9.20 3.76 4.99
CA ARG A 49 -9.17 5.18 5.36
C ARG A 49 -8.97 5.43 6.86
N GLU A 50 -8.69 4.39 7.64
CA GLU A 50 -8.32 4.57 9.04
C GLU A 50 -7.02 5.39 9.12
N GLY A 51 -7.02 6.43 9.94
CA GLY A 51 -5.92 7.39 10.07
C GLY A 51 -5.93 8.54 9.04
N TRP A 52 -6.76 8.48 7.99
CA TRP A 52 -6.76 9.55 6.97
C TRP A 52 -7.19 10.91 7.52
N GLU A 53 -8.09 10.95 8.50
CA GLU A 53 -8.51 12.21 9.13
C GLU A 53 -7.35 12.89 9.86
N GLU A 54 -6.56 12.11 10.61
CA GLU A 54 -5.39 12.60 11.35
C GLU A 54 -4.26 12.98 10.39
N GLU A 55 -3.94 12.13 9.42
CA GLU A 55 -2.91 12.39 8.40
C GLU A 55 -3.27 13.61 7.53
N ALA A 56 -4.55 13.78 7.16
CA ALA A 56 -5.00 14.96 6.41
C ALA A 56 -4.92 16.23 7.27
N ALA A 57 -5.27 16.16 8.55
CA ALA A 57 -5.14 17.29 9.46
C ALA A 57 -3.66 17.68 9.67
N GLU A 58 -2.75 16.71 9.78
CA GLU A 58 -1.31 16.94 9.87
C GLU A 58 -0.76 17.55 8.57
N LEU A 59 -1.14 16.99 7.42
CA LEU A 59 -0.76 17.50 6.10
C LEU A 59 -1.23 18.95 5.90
N HIS A 60 -2.46 19.27 6.32
CA HIS A 60 -2.99 20.62 6.31
C HIS A 60 -2.20 21.57 7.23
N ALA A 61 -1.88 21.13 8.45
CA ALA A 61 -1.08 21.91 9.39
C ALA A 61 0.34 22.22 8.85
N LEU A 62 0.89 21.32 8.03
CA LEU A 62 2.16 21.49 7.33
C LEU A 62 2.04 22.30 6.02
N GLY A 63 0.83 22.68 5.61
CA GLY A 63 0.56 23.38 4.35
C GLY A 63 0.78 22.53 3.10
N GLY A 64 0.83 21.20 3.25
CA GLY A 64 1.04 20.25 2.15
C GLY A 64 -0.18 20.03 1.26
N ASP A 65 -1.33 20.61 1.62
CA ASP A 65 -2.54 20.69 0.80
C ASP A 65 -2.71 22.05 0.11
N ASN A 66 -1.68 22.91 0.12
CA ASN A 66 -1.71 24.13 -0.66
C ASN A 66 -1.65 23.78 -2.17
N VAL A 67 -2.77 24.04 -2.87
CA VAL A 67 -2.96 23.80 -4.30
C VAL A 67 -2.72 25.03 -5.17
N ASP A 68 -2.16 26.11 -4.61
CA ASP A 68 -1.85 27.36 -5.33
C ASP A 68 -0.84 27.13 -6.49
N ASP A 69 -0.07 26.04 -6.46
CA ASP A 69 0.88 25.64 -7.53
C ASP A 69 0.26 24.69 -8.58
N TRP A 70 -1.03 24.35 -8.44
CA TRP A 70 -1.75 23.50 -9.42
C TRP A 70 -2.16 24.26 -10.69
N ASP A 71 -1.81 25.55 -10.81
CA ASP A 71 -2.00 26.33 -12.04
C ASP A 71 -1.23 25.77 -13.27
N CYS A 72 -0.33 24.80 -13.06
CA CYS A 72 0.52 24.25 -14.13
C CYS A 72 -0.18 23.35 -15.14
N THR A 73 -1.44 22.92 -14.95
CA THR A 73 -2.09 21.94 -15.85
C THR A 73 -3.54 22.22 -16.24
N LEU A 74 -4.22 23.19 -15.61
CA LEU A 74 -5.61 23.53 -15.96
C LEU A 74 -5.73 24.24 -17.33
N LEU A 75 -4.64 24.77 -17.88
CA LEU A 75 -4.61 25.48 -19.15
C LEU A 75 -4.04 24.67 -20.33
N ASP A 76 -3.54 23.45 -20.08
CA ASP A 76 -2.85 22.63 -21.09
C ASP A 76 -3.78 21.67 -21.85
N PHE A 77 -5.06 21.60 -21.48
CA PHE A 77 -6.03 20.73 -22.13
C PHE A 77 -6.88 21.49 -23.17
N ASP A 78 -6.44 21.44 -24.43
CA ASP A 78 -7.15 21.98 -25.62
C ASP A 78 -7.97 20.89 -26.35
N GLY A 79 -8.31 19.80 -25.66
CA GLY A 79 -9.02 18.66 -26.24
C GLY A 79 -10.53 18.73 -26.01
N GLU A 80 -11.32 18.18 -26.94
CA GLU A 80 -12.71 17.82 -26.66
C GLU A 80 -12.74 16.44 -26.01
N TRP A 81 -13.49 16.31 -24.90
CA TRP A 81 -13.71 15.01 -24.26
C TRP A 81 -14.61 14.16 -25.16
N GLU A 82 -14.07 13.08 -25.74
CA GLU A 82 -14.88 12.03 -26.36
C GLU A 82 -15.17 10.91 -25.33
N TRP A 83 -16.46 10.59 -25.18
CA TRP A 83 -16.97 9.53 -24.32
C TRP A 83 -17.07 8.20 -25.05
#